data_AF-A0A7T4X1I7-F1
#
_entry.id   AF-A0A7T4X1I7-F1
#
_cell.length_a   1.000
_cell.length_b   1.000
_cell.length_c   1.000
_cell.angle_alpha   90.00
_cell.angle_beta   90.00
_cell.angle_gamma   90.00
#
_symmetry.space_group_name_H-M   'P 1'
#
loop_
_entity.id
_entity.type
_entity.pdbx_description
1 polymer ?
#
loop_
_entity_poly.entity_id
_entity_poly.type
_entity_poly.pdbx_seq_one_letter_code
_entity_poly.pdbx_strand_id
1 'polypeptide(L)' 'MNKEEILSDIVEHLNVVNKGIFKAEDYSDDKLTELNDIKNMLQSRKQISAAEQSAVIEELSKMRK' A
#
# COMPACT_ATOMS: atom_id res chain seq x y z
N MET A 1 -4.95 10.44 -8.86
CA MET A 1 -5.67 9.60 -7.88
C MET A 1 -5.52 10.23 -6.51
N ASN A 2 -6.54 10.13 -5.68
CA ASN A 2 -6.46 10.52 -4.28
C ASN A 2 -5.81 9.40 -3.44
N LYS A 3 -5.57 9.67 -2.16
CA LYS A 3 -4.87 8.75 -1.24
C LYS A 3 -5.66 7.46 -1.00
N GLU A 4 -6.98 7.56 -0.89
CA GLU A 4 -7.90 6.42 -0.79
C GLU A 4 -7.78 5.47 -1.99
N GLU A 5 -7.80 6.01 -3.20
CA GLU A 5 -7.66 5.23 -4.44
C GLU A 5 -6.30 4.53 -4.51
N ILE A 6 -5.21 5.22 -4.13
CA ILE A 6 -3.86 4.65 -4.13
C ILE A 6 -3.76 3.51 -3.11
N LEU A 7 -4.24 3.72 -1.88
CA LEU A 7 -4.23 2.68 -0.85
C LEU A 7 -5.08 1.49 -1.26
N SER A 8 -6.26 1.72 -1.83
CA SER A 8 -7.13 0.66 -2.35
C SER A 8 -6.41 -0.20 -3.38
N ASP A 9 -5.72 0.41 -4.35
CA ASP A 9 -4.95 -0.32 -5.36
C ASP A 9 -3.85 -1.17 -4.73
N ILE A 10 -3.14 -0.63 -3.74
CA ILE A 10 -2.07 -1.32 -3.02
C ILE A 10 -2.62 -2.53 -2.26
N VAL A 11 -3.66 -2.35 -1.45
CA VAL A 11 -4.21 -3.44 -0.62
C VAL A 11 -4.83 -4.54 -1.47
N GLU A 12 -5.34 -4.20 -2.66
CA GLU A 12 -5.84 -5.17 -3.63
C GLU A 12 -4.70 -5.97 -4.27
N HIS A 13 -3.62 -5.32 -4.71
CA HIS A 13 -2.45 -6.02 -5.25
C HIS A 13 -1.79 -6.95 -4.22
N LEU A 14 -1.82 -6.57 -2.94
CA LEU A 14 -1.26 -7.34 -1.84
C LEU A 14 -2.20 -8.43 -1.29
N ASN A 15 -3.43 -8.56 -1.82
CA ASN A 15 -4.44 -9.49 -1.32
C ASN A 15 -4.69 -9.38 0.20
N VAL A 16 -4.70 -8.17 0.74
CA VAL A 16 -4.92 -7.93 2.17
C VAL A 16 -6.36 -8.32 2.53
N VAL A 17 -6.51 -9.32 3.41
CA VAL A 17 -7.83 -9.80 3.85
C VAL A 17 -8.56 -8.73 4.66
N ASN A 18 -7.85 -8.07 5.58
CA ASN A 18 -8.43 -7.01 6.42
C ASN A 18 -8.15 -5.62 5.84
N LYS A 19 -8.77 -5.28 4.70
CA LYS A 19 -8.56 -3.98 4.02
C LYS A 19 -8.82 -2.77 4.93
N GLY A 20 -9.73 -2.89 5.91
CA GLY A 20 -10.10 -1.81 6.83
C GLY A 20 -8.98 -1.35 7.78
N ILE A 21 -7.85 -2.07 7.83
CA ILE A 21 -6.66 -1.66 8.59
C ILE A 21 -5.89 -0.50 7.94
N PHE A 22 -6.07 -0.31 6.63
CA PHE A 22 -5.36 0.69 5.83
C PHE A 22 -6.34 1.75 5.36
N LYS A 23 -6.54 2.78 6.17
CA LYS A 23 -7.38 3.92 5.82
C LYS A 23 -6.51 5.11 5.44
N ALA A 24 -6.91 5.85 4.41
CA ALA A 24 -6.20 7.05 4.00
C ALA A 24 -6.05 8.10 5.11
N GLU A 25 -7.01 8.18 6.02
CA GLU A 25 -6.93 9.05 7.20
C GLU A 25 -5.76 8.70 8.13
N ASP A 26 -5.23 7.48 8.11
CA ASP A 26 -4.08 7.03 8.91
C ASP A 26 -2.73 7.48 8.32
N TYR A 27 -2.72 8.07 7.13
CA TYR A 27 -1.52 8.51 6.44
C TYR A 27 -1.53 10.03 6.28
N SER A 28 -0.43 10.67 6.62
CA SER A 28 -0.24 12.10 6.37
C SER A 28 -0.02 12.38 4.88
N ASP A 29 -0.29 13.61 4.44
CA ASP A 29 -0.28 13.96 3.01
C ASP A 29 1.13 13.96 2.39
N ASP A 30 2.17 14.11 3.22
CA ASP A 30 3.58 13.95 2.82
C ASP A 30 3.93 12.50 2.44
N LYS A 31 3.11 11.52 2.82
CA LYS A 31 3.27 10.11 2.41
C LYS A 31 2.72 9.81 1.02
N LEU A 32 2.09 10.77 0.35
CA LEU A 32 1.47 10.54 -0.96
C LEU A 32 2.49 10.08 -2.01
N THR A 33 3.69 10.63 -2.02
CA THR A 33 4.76 10.22 -2.96
C THR A 33 5.17 8.77 -2.69
N GLU A 34 5.47 8.44 -1.43
CA GLU A 34 5.92 7.10 -1.02
C GLU A 34 4.85 6.02 -1.28
N LEU A 35 3.57 6.33 -1.05
CA LEU A 35 2.45 5.46 -1.41
C LEU A 35 2.35 5.23 -2.92
N ASN A 36 2.52 6.27 -3.74
CA ASN A 36 2.55 6.11 -5.20
C ASN A 36 3.74 5.27 -5.66
N ASP A 37 4.91 5.42 -5.04
CA ASP A 37 6.10 4.64 -5.37
C ASP A 37 5.88 3.15 -5.07
N ILE A 38 5.28 2.82 -3.92
CA ILE A 38 4.87 1.44 -3.59
C ILE A 38 3.88 0.93 -4.64
N LYS A 39 2.82 1.67 -4.95
CA LYS A 39 1.84 1.27 -5.96
C LYS A 39 2.50 0.97 -7.31
N ASN A 40 3.36 1.88 -7.80
CA ASN A 40 4.05 1.72 -9.08
C ASN A 40 4.97 0.50 -9.07
N MET A 41 5.68 0.26 -7.96
CA MET A 41 6.48 -0.95 -7.78
C MET A 41 5.62 -2.22 -7.89
N LEU A 42 4.46 -2.25 -7.22
CA LEU A 42 3.55 -3.40 -7.25
C LEU A 42 3.02 -3.64 -8.67
N GLN A 43 2.62 -2.59 -9.39
CA GLN A 43 2.09 -2.68 -10.75
C GLN A 43 3.15 -3.06 -11.80
N SER A 44 4.42 -2.71 -11.56
CA SER A 44 5.52 -3.05 -12.46
C SER A 44 5.89 -4.54 -12.46
N ARG A 45 5.44 -5.29 -11.45
CA ARG A 45 5.82 -6.69 -11.24
C ARG A 45 4.70 -7.63 -11.68
N LYS A 46 5.06 -8.62 -12.50
CA LYS A 46 4.11 -9.66 -12.95
C LYS A 46 3.62 -10.56 -11.82
N GLN A 47 4.47 -10.82 -10.84
CA GLN A 47 4.12 -11.58 -9.63
C GLN A 47 4.84 -10.99 -8.42
N ILE A 48 4.23 -11.14 -7.26
CA ILE A 48 4.82 -10.77 -5.97
C ILE A 48 4.67 -11.97 -5.05
N SER A 49 5.77 -12.43 -4.50
CA SER A 49 5.78 -13.55 -3.56
C SER A 49 5.09 -13.18 -2.24
N ALA A 50 4.65 -14.18 -1.48
CA ALA A 50 4.03 -13.94 -0.17
C ALA A 50 4.96 -13.22 0.81
N ALA A 51 6.27 -13.48 0.73
CA ALA A 51 7.28 -12.80 1.55
C ALA A 51 7.39 -11.32 1.20
N GLU A 52 7.42 -10.99 -0.10
CA GLU A 52 7.43 -9.60 -0.57
C GLU A 52 6.12 -8.88 -0.20
N GLN A 53 4.97 -9.54 -0.35
CA GLN A 53 3.68 -8.98 0.08
C GLN A 53 3.72 -8.63 1.57
N SER A 54 4.22 -9.55 2.41
CA SER A 54 4.34 -9.34 3.85
C SER A 54 5.27 -8.17 4.18
N ALA A 55 6.39 -8.05 3.49
CA ALA A 55 7.33 -6.94 3.68
C ALA A 55 6.71 -5.58 3.32
N VAL A 56 5.95 -5.52 2.22
CA VAL A 56 5.25 -4.27 1.83
C VAL A 56 4.14 -3.93 2.82
N ILE A 57 3.38 -4.91 3.30
CA ILE A 57 2.35 -4.72 4.34
C ILE A 57 2.98 -4.18 5.64
N GLU A 58 4.14 -4.71 6.03
CA GLU A 58 4.86 -4.23 7.20
C GLU A 58 5.30 -2.77 7.03
N GLU A 59 5.84 -2.41 5.87
CA GLU A 59 6.27 -1.04 5.59
C GLU A 59 5.10 -0.05 5.57
N LEU A 60 4.01 -0.42 4.89
CA LEU A 60 2.75 0.36 4.90
C LEU A 60 2.22 0.57 6.32
N SER A 61 2.40 -0.40 7.21
CA SER A 61 1.98 -0.29 8.60
C SER A 61 2.84 0.70 9.40
N LYS A 62 4.15 0.78 9.12
CA LYS A 62 5.10 1.73 9.73
C LYS A 62 4.89 3.16 9.27
N MET A 63 4.35 3.35 8.07
CA MET A 63 4.07 4.67 7.49
C MET A 63 2.84 5.36 8.08
N ARG A 64 2.02 4.66 8.89
CA ARG A 64 0.84 5.24 9.56
C ARG A 64 1.29 6.22 10.64
N LYS A 65 0.54 7.31 10.80
CA LYS A 65 0.79 8.37 11.78
C LYS A 65 0.40 8.01 13.21
#